data_AF-A0A523ZD65-F1
#
_entry.id   AF-A0A523ZD65-F1
#
_cell.length_a   1.000
_cell.length_b   1.000
_cell.length_c   1.000
_cell.angle_alpha   90.00
_cell.angle_beta   90.00
_cell.angle_gamma   90.00
#
_symmetry.space_group_name_H-M   'P 1'
#
loop_
_entity.id
_entity.type
_entity.pdbx_description
1 polymer ?
#
loop_
_entity_poly.entity_id
_entity_poly.type
_entity_poly.pdbx_seq_one_letter_code
_entity_poly.pdbx_strand_id
1 'polypeptide(L)' 'MRHDIRVAGFGGQGVILAGLLIGKTAALYDGKEAVFTQSYGPEARGGASNAN' A
#
# COMPACT_ATOMS: atom_id res chain seq x y z
N MET A 1 16.78 6.81 8.99
CA MET A 1 16.42 5.39 9.20
C MET A 1 15.30 5.06 8.23
N ARG A 2 15.46 4.02 7.42
CA ARG A 2 14.45 3.56 6.45
C ARG A 2 13.43 2.66 7.14
N HIS A 3 12.15 2.81 6.80
CA HIS A 3 11.05 1.95 7.26
C HIS A 3 10.36 1.35 6.04
N ASP A 4 10.15 0.04 6.03
CA ASP A 4 9.44 -0.67 4.97
C ASP A 4 8.14 -1.23 5.56
N ILE A 5 7.00 -0.98 4.91
CA ILE A 5 5.66 -1.34 5.39
C ILE A 5 4.96 -2.14 4.29
N ARG A 6 4.54 -3.38 4.59
CA ARG A 6 3.76 -4.20 3.65
C ARG A 6 2.32 -4.34 4.13
N VAL A 7 1.36 -3.95 3.29
CA VAL A 7 -0.07 -4.20 3.48
C VAL A 7 -0.50 -5.28 2.49
N ALA A 8 -1.07 -6.38 2.96
CA ALA A 8 -1.49 -7.50 2.12
C ALA A 8 -2.89 -7.99 2.51
N GLY A 9 -3.64 -8.53 1.54
CA GLY A 9 -4.97 -9.08 1.77
C GLY A 9 -5.65 -9.44 0.45
N PHE A 10 -6.98 -9.63 0.49
CA PHE A 10 -7.73 -9.99 -0.70
C PHE A 10 -8.14 -8.75 -1.52
N GLY A 11 -8.17 -8.91 -2.84
CA GLY A 11 -8.66 -7.90 -3.76
C GLY A 11 -10.09 -7.47 -3.41
N GLY A 12 -10.33 -6.17 -3.33
CA GLY A 12 -11.61 -5.58 -2.94
C GLY A 12 -11.73 -5.16 -1.47
N GLN A 13 -10.74 -5.45 -0.62
CA GLN A 13 -10.76 -5.09 0.82
C GLN A 13 -10.10 -3.74 1.14
N GLY A 14 -9.58 -3.02 0.14
CA GLY A 14 -8.94 -1.71 0.33
C GLY A 14 -7.45 -1.76 0.71
N VAL A 15 -6.78 -2.90 0.54
CA VAL A 15 -5.34 -3.09 0.83
C VAL A 15 -4.45 -2.04 0.15
N ILE A 16 -4.68 -1.79 -1.14
CA ILE A 16 -3.93 -0.77 -1.91
C ILE A 16 -4.22 0.64 -1.38
N LEU A 17 -5.48 0.94 -1.05
CA LEU A 17 -5.87 2.24 -0.52
C LEU A 17 -5.19 2.52 0.84
N ALA A 18 -5.12 1.51 1.71
CA ALA A 18 -4.46 1.63 3.00
C ALA A 18 -2.97 1.96 2.84
N GLY A 19 -2.24 1.22 1.99
CA GLY A 19 -0.82 1.50 1.73
C GLY A 19 -0.59 2.88 1.11
N LEU A 20 -1.45 3.30 0.18
CA LEU A 20 -1.40 4.64 -0.42
C LEU A 20 -1.59 5.74 0.63
N LEU A 21 -2.53 5.54 1.57
CA LEU A 21 -2.81 6.53 2.61
C LEU A 21 -1.62 6.68 3.56
N ILE A 22 -1.00 5.57 3.97
CA ILE A 22 0.20 5.57 4.82
C ILE A 22 1.35 6.33 4.14
N GLY A 23 1.63 6.04 2.87
CA GLY A 23 2.68 6.74 2.12
C GLY A 23 2.38 8.24 1.96
N LYS A 24 1.12 8.59 1.64
CA LYS A 24 0.70 9.99 1.51
C LYS A 24 0.80 10.76 2.82
N THR A 25 0.37 10.19 3.94
CA THR A 25 0.46 10.89 5.23
C THR A 25 1.89 11.05 5.69
N ALA A 26 2.74 10.03 5.48
CA ALA A 26 4.17 10.11 5.74
C ALA A 26 4.83 11.26 4.96
N ALA A 27 4.47 11.40 3.67
CA ALA A 27 5.00 12.45 2.81
C ALA A 27 4.45 13.87 3.10
N LEU A 28 3.15 13.98 3.38
CA LEU A 28 2.48 15.29 3.47
C LEU A 28 2.50 15.89 4.87
N TYR A 29 2.48 15.07 5.92
CA TYR A 29 2.30 15.53 7.30
C TYR A 29 3.49 15.22 8.20
N ASP A 30 4.26 14.18 7.87
CA ASP A 30 5.37 13.69 8.71
C ASP A 30 6.75 14.15 8.20
N GLY A 31 6.80 14.90 7.08
CA GLY A 31 8.02 15.42 6.47
C GLY A 31 8.98 14.32 5.98
N LYS A 32 8.48 13.11 5.74
CA LYS A 32 9.28 11.95 5.30
C LYS A 32 9.24 11.81 3.80
N GLU A 33 10.27 11.21 3.23
CA GLU A 33 10.22 10.73 1.85
C GLU A 33 9.55 9.34 1.84
N ALA A 34 8.58 9.15 0.96
CA ALA A 34 7.83 7.90 0.83
C ALA A 34 7.80 7.43 -0.63
N VAL A 35 8.00 6.12 -0.82
CA VAL A 35 7.79 5.43 -2.10
C VAL A 35 6.68 4.41 -1.90
N PHE A 36 5.82 4.25 -2.91
CA PHE A 36 4.70 3.32 -2.87
C PHE A 36 4.72 2.41 -4.10
N THR A 37 4.59 1.12 -3.87
CA THR A 37 4.54 0.08 -4.89
C THR A 37 3.34 -0.81 -4.65
N GLN A 38 2.65 -1.19 -5.72
CA GLN A 38 1.47 -2.06 -5.65
C GLN A 38 1.68 -3.31 -6.50
N SER A 39 1.21 -4.45 -5.99
CA SER A 39 1.24 -5.73 -6.67
C SER A 39 -0.11 -6.40 -6.52
N TYR A 40 -0.81 -6.60 -7.63
CA TYR A 40 -2.10 -7.28 -7.70
C TYR A 40 -2.09 -8.32 -8.81
N GLY A 41 -2.73 -9.47 -8.56
CA GLY A 41 -3.01 -10.44 -9.60
C GLY A 41 -4.15 -9.97 -10.53
N PRO A 42 -4.29 -10.55 -11.74
CA PRO A 42 -5.37 -10.23 -12.68
C PRO A 42 -6.79 -10.52 -12.14
N GLU A 43 -6.89 -11.20 -11.00
CA GLU A 43 -8.11 -11.48 -10.26
C GLU A 43 -8.61 -10.22 -9.53
N ALA A 44 -9.26 -9.33 -10.28
CA ALA A 44 -9.77 -8.05 -9.78
C ALA A 44 -10.80 -8.16 -8.63
N ARG A 45 -11.25 -9.37 -8.25
CA ARG A 45 -12.01 -9.67 -7.03
C ARG A 45 -11.67 -11.08 -6.53
N GLY A 46 -11.20 -11.19 -5.28
CA GLY A 46 -10.92 -12.47 -4.61
C GLY A 46 -9.47 -12.99 -4.70
N GLY A 47 -8.61 -12.42 -5.55
CA GLY A 47 -7.19 -12.77 -5.61
C GLY A 47 -6.32 -12.09 -4.53
N ALA A 48 -5.10 -12.57 -4.32
CA ALA A 48 -4.15 -11.94 -3.42
C ALA A 48 -3.68 -10.56 -3.95
N SER A 49 -3.69 -9.54 -3.10
CA SER A 49 -3.24 -8.19 -3.40
C SER A 49 -2.33 -7.68 -2.29
N ASN A 50 -1.24 -6.98 -2.65
CA ASN A 50 -0.32 -6.37 -1.70
C ASN A 50 0.15 -4.99 -2.15
N ALA A 51 0.54 -4.16 -1.20
CA ALA A 51 1.16 -2.86 -1.43
C ALA A 51 2.30 -2.64 -0.42
N ASN A 52 3.44 -2.14 -0.90
CA ASN A 52 4.66 -1.90 -0.13
C ASN A 52 5.14 -0.46 -0.29
#